data_AF-A0A2S4LXM4-F1
#
_entry.id   AF-A0A2S4LXM4-F1
#
_cell.length_a   1.000
_cell.length_b   1.000
_cell.length_c   1.000
_cell.angle_alpha   90.00
_cell.angle_beta   90.00
_cell.angle_gamma   90.00
#
_symmetry.space_group_name_H-M   'P 1'
#
loop_
_entity.id
_entity.type
_entity.pdbx_description
1 polymer ?
#
loop_
_entity_poly.entity_id
_entity_poly.type
_entity_poly.pdbx_seq_one_letter_code
_entity_poly.pdbx_strand_id
1 'polypeptide(L)' 'MKSSIQRNIGPFALMFTGLGSIIGSGWLFGAWKAAKIAGPAAICAWVIGAVVILAIALTYAELGAMFPESG' A
#
# COMPACT_ATOMS: atom_id res chain seq x y z
N MET A 1 10.21 -33.61 -9.47
CA MET A 1 9.70 -32.65 -10.49
C MET A 1 9.74 -31.26 -9.88
N LYS A 2 10.57 -30.35 -10.40
CA LYS A 2 10.64 -28.97 -9.91
C LYS A 2 9.51 -28.19 -10.55
N SER A 3 8.42 -27.96 -9.82
CA SER A 3 7.31 -27.14 -10.29
C SER A 3 7.82 -25.71 -10.53
N SER A 4 7.87 -25.28 -11.78
CA SER A 4 8.20 -23.90 -12.14
C SER A 4 7.00 -23.02 -11.83
N ILE A 5 7.11 -22.18 -10.80
CA ILE A 5 6.11 -21.15 -10.49
C ILE A 5 5.90 -20.29 -11.74
N GLN A 6 4.65 -20.17 -12.18
CA GLN A 6 4.27 -19.30 -13.30
C GLN A 6 4.35 -17.84 -12.82
N ARG A 7 5.44 -17.13 -13.17
CA ARG A 7 5.70 -15.75 -12.75
C ARG A 7 4.95 -14.70 -13.60
N ASN A 8 3.75 -15.04 -14.07
CA ASN A 8 2.91 -14.14 -14.87
C ASN A 8 1.66 -13.77 -14.06
N ILE A 9 1.78 -12.75 -13.22
CA ILE A 9 0.67 -12.17 -12.48
C ILE A 9 0.35 -10.84 -13.17
N GLY A 10 -0.88 -10.68 -13.64
CA GLY A 10 -1.31 -9.44 -14.30
C GLY A 10 -1.32 -8.24 -13.35
N PRO A 11 -1.26 -7.01 -13.88
CA PRO A 11 -1.17 -5.78 -13.08
C PRO A 11 -2.33 -5.60 -12.11
N PHE A 12 -3.56 -5.97 -12.52
CA PHE A 12 -4.72 -5.95 -11.64
C PHE A 12 -4.60 -6.90 -10.46
N ALA A 13 -4.13 -8.13 -10.70
CA ALA A 13 -3.96 -9.11 -9.63
C ALA A 13 -2.89 -8.63 -8.63
N LEU A 14 -1.77 -8.08 -9.10
CA LEU A 14 -0.74 -7.47 -8.25
C LEU A 14 -1.29 -6.29 -7.42
N MET A 15 -2.06 -5.40 -8.06
CA MET A 15 -2.70 -4.27 -7.38
C MET A 15 -3.66 -4.74 -6.27
N PHE A 16 -4.51 -5.73 -6.54
CA PHE A 16 -5.44 -6.27 -5.56
C PHE A 16 -4.74 -7.03 -4.44
N THR A 17 -3.62 -7.72 -4.72
CA THR A 17 -2.78 -8.33 -3.69
C THR A 17 -2.23 -7.27 -2.74
N GLY A 18 -1.71 -6.16 -3.27
CA GLY A 18 -1.25 -5.02 -2.47
C GLY A 18 -2.37 -4.38 -1.64
N LEU A 19 -3.51 -4.08 -2.28
CA LEU A 19 -4.70 -3.54 -1.61
C LEU A 19 -5.19 -4.44 -0.47
N GLY A 20 -5.31 -5.75 -0.73
CA GLY A 20 -5.74 -6.72 0.27
C GLY A 20 -4.77 -6.78 1.46
N SER A 21 -3.47 -6.69 1.21
CA SER A 21 -2.45 -6.64 2.27
C SER A 21 -2.57 -5.38 3.13
N ILE A 22 -2.76 -4.21 2.52
CA ILE A 22 -2.92 -2.93 3.24
C ILE A 22 -4.19 -2.96 4.11
N ILE A 23 -5.32 -3.39 3.56
CA ILE A 23 -6.59 -3.48 4.31
C ILE A 23 -6.47 -4.50 5.45
N GLY A 24 -5.82 -5.64 5.20
CA GLY A 24 -5.61 -6.71 6.19
C GLY A 24 -4.61 -6.39 7.30
N SER A 25 -3.76 -5.38 7.14
CA SER A 25 -2.74 -5.00 8.14
C SER A 25 -3.28 -4.37 9.42
N GLY A 26 -4.58 -4.04 9.47
CA GLY A 26 -5.19 -3.33 10.59
C GLY A 26 -4.89 -1.82 10.63
N TRP A 27 -4.28 -1.26 9.58
CA TRP A 27 -4.02 0.17 9.41
C TRP A 27 -5.22 1.07 9.78
N LEU A 28 -6.45 0.61 9.50
CA LEU A 28 -7.69 1.37 9.76
C LEU A 28 -7.93 1.63 11.26
N PHE A 29 -7.37 0.84 12.17
CA PHE A 29 -7.45 1.11 13.61
C PHE A 29 -6.73 2.42 13.99
N GLY A 30 -5.66 2.76 13.27
CA GLY A 30 -4.97 4.05 13.41
C GLY A 30 -5.86 5.22 12.99
N ALA A 31 -6.55 5.08 11.85
CA ALA A 31 -7.52 6.06 11.37
C ALA A 31 -8.68 6.25 12.35
N TRP A 32 -9.21 5.17 12.93
CA TRP A 32 -10.24 5.23 13.95
C TRP A 32 -9.78 5.98 15.21
N LYS A 33 -8.56 5.70 15.69
CA LYS A 33 -8.00 6.40 16.85
C LYS A 33 -7.78 7.89 16.57
N ALA A 34 -7.28 8.23 15.38
CA ALA A 34 -7.11 9.63 14.96
C ALA A 34 -8.45 10.37 14.91
N ALA A 35 -9.49 9.76 14.35
CA ALA A 35 -10.84 10.31 14.33
C ALA A 35 -11.43 10.47 15.74
N LYS A 36 -11.15 9.56 16.66
CA LYS A 36 -11.60 9.67 18.07
C LYS A 36 -10.94 10.84 18.80
N ILE A 37 -9.69 11.18 18.48
CA ILE A 37 -8.94 12.27 19.13
C ILE A 37 -9.25 13.62 18.49
N ALA A 38 -9.18 13.73 17.16
CA ALA A 38 -9.30 14.99 16.43
C ALA A 38 -10.73 15.27 15.92
N GLY A 39 -11.65 14.31 16.03
CA GLY A 39 -13.00 14.44 15.48
C GLY A 39 -12.97 14.61 13.94
N PRO A 40 -13.86 15.45 13.37
CA PRO A 40 -13.90 15.71 11.92
C PRO A 40 -12.57 16.26 11.35
N ALA A 41 -11.74 16.90 12.17
CA ALA A 41 -10.46 17.45 11.75
C ALA A 41 -9.41 16.37 11.42
N ALA A 42 -9.65 15.10 11.76
CA ALA A 42 -8.76 13.98 11.41
C ALA A 42 -8.58 13.81 9.88
N ILE A 43 -9.51 14.32 9.07
CA ILE A 43 -9.40 14.33 7.61
C ILE A 43 -8.14 15.09 7.16
N CYS A 44 -7.78 16.19 7.83
CA CYS A 44 -6.58 16.96 7.49
C CYS A 44 -5.31 16.12 7.69
N ALA A 45 -5.24 15.34 8.77
CA ALA A 45 -4.11 14.43 9.00
C ALA A 45 -4.05 13.33 7.92
N TRP A 46 -5.20 12.85 7.45
CA TRP A 46 -5.30 11.88 6.36
C TRP A 46 -4.80 12.44 5.03
N VAL A 47 -5.13 13.70 4.70
CA VAL A 47 -4.66 14.35 3.48
C VAL A 47 -3.13 14.47 3.51
N ILE A 48 -2.57 14.94 4.62
CA ILE A 48 -1.11 15.05 4.79
C ILE A 48 -0.45 13.67 4.70
N GLY A 49 -1.01 12.67 5.39
CA GLY A 49 -0.53 11.30 5.33
C GLY A 49 -0.55 10.71 3.92
N ALA A 50 -1.62 10.96 3.16
CA ALA A 50 -1.75 10.50 1.78
C ALA A 50 -0.66 11.11 0.87
N VAL A 51 -0.37 12.40 1.01
CA VAL A 51 0.70 13.06 0.23
C VAL A 51 2.07 12.45 0.54
N VAL A 52 2.38 12.23 1.82
CA VAL A 52 3.66 11.63 2.24
C VAL A 52 3.79 10.19 1.74
N ILE A 53 2.74 9.38 1.90
CA ILE A 53 2.74 7.98 1.45
C ILE A 53 2.83 7.90 -0.07
N LEU A 54 2.20 8.82 -0.81
CA LEU A 54 2.28 8.85 -2.27
C LEU A 54 3.71 9.10 -2.74
N ALA A 55 4.46 10.01 -2.09
CA ALA A 55 5.87 10.23 -2.41
C ALA A 55 6.72 8.98 -2.20
N ILE A 56 6.48 8.25 -1.10
CA ILE A 56 7.15 6.97 -0.81
C ILE A 56 6.76 5.92 -1.86
N ALA A 57 5.47 5.80 -2.16
CA ALA A 57 4.94 4.82 -3.10
C ALA A 57 5.49 5.03 -4.51
N LEU A 58 5.62 6.29 -4.96
CA LEU A 58 6.21 6.61 -6.25
C LEU A 58 7.69 6.19 -6.31
N THR A 59 8.44 6.46 -5.24
CA THR A 59 9.84 6.04 -5.14
C THR A 59 9.97 4.51 -5.20
N TYR A 60 9.09 3.79 -4.51
CA TYR A 60 9.03 2.32 -4.57
C TYR A 60 8.60 1.80 -5.96
N ALA A 61 7.70 2.49 -6.65
CA ALA A 61 7.26 2.12 -7.99
C ALA A 61 8.41 2.27 -9.01
N GLU A 62 9.17 3.37 -8.94
CA GLU A 62 10.36 3.58 -9.76
C GLU A 62 11.42 2.49 -9.51
N LEU A 63 11.73 2.21 -8.25
CA LEU A 63 12.68 1.16 -7.88
C LEU A 63 12.21 -0.23 -8.31
N GLY A 64 10.94 -0.56 -8.11
CA GLY A 64 10.36 -1.84 -8.51
C GLY A 64 10.31 -2.05 -10.03
N ALA A 65 10.21 -0.96 -10.81
CA ALA A 65 10.31 -1.01 -12.26
C ALA A 65 11.76 -1.16 -12.74
N MET A 66 12.72 -0.50 -12.08
CA MET A 66 14.15 -0.59 -12.41
C MET A 66 14.77 -1.94 -12.01
N PHE A 67 14.34 -2.52 -10.89
CA PHE A 67 14.85 -3.76 -10.33
C PHE A 67 13.72 -4.79 -10.15
N PRO A 68 13.33 -5.52 -11.21
CA PRO A 68 12.22 -6.47 -11.17
C PRO A 68 12.60 -7.80 -10.49
N GLU A 69 13.25 -7.71 -9.33
CA GLU A 69 13.63 -8.85 -8.49
C GLU A 69 12.53 -9.16 -7.48
N SER A 70 12.45 -10.42 -7.05
CA SER A 70 11.51 -10.81 -6.00
C SER A 70 12.01 -10.36 -4.62
N GLY A 71 11.73 -9.10 -4.28
CA GLY A 71 11.94 -8.53 -2.95
C GLY A 71 13.34 -7.99 -2.71
#